data_AF-A0A1H9S311-F1
#
_entry.id   AF-A0A1H9S311-F1
#
_cell.length_a   1.000
_cell.length_b   1.000
_cell.length_c   1.000
_cell.angle_alpha   90.00
_cell.angle_beta   90.00
_cell.angle_gamma   90.00
#
_symmetry.space_group_name_H-M   'P 1'
#
loop_
_entity.id
_entity.type
_entity.pdbx_description
1 polymer ?
#
loop_
_entity_poly.entity_id
_entity_poly.type
_entity_poly.pdbx_seq_one_letter_code
_entity_poly.pdbx_strand_id
1 'polypeptide(L)'
;MQKMLKEERGVSIPELLGIIAVLGIVLALMSGIFLSIVKTTTIQGQKVEMQQTANNLVVQLEKISKIDGIYEQAGYLGKFVGIDWKQAHIFKPLVQENGSDEWVEMSLTGQGANQVALTDINDTLNQSKEMFKIKDPAIKIKILQQKNENEVTKTLYGTPNYRDTFSIQTTVMILFYKEEINFTDYYQTSTGYWKFEEIKQHPNVVYSREAMFYYRDDAKSKGEIPGNGRW
;
A
#
# COMPACT_ATOMS: atom_id res chain seq x y z
N MET A 1 -2.67 -51.38 75.39
CA MET A 1 -3.01 -50.23 74.51
C MET A 1 -1.73 -49.71 73.87
N GLN A 2 -1.45 -50.09 72.63
CA GLN A 2 -0.47 -49.38 71.81
C GLN A 2 -1.13 -48.08 71.33
N LYS A 3 -0.63 -46.93 71.77
CA LYS A 3 -0.92 -45.66 71.10
C LYS A 3 -0.11 -45.64 69.82
N MET A 4 -0.77 -45.92 68.69
CA MET A 4 -0.23 -45.61 67.37
C MET A 4 -0.01 -44.10 67.30
N LEU A 5 1.25 -43.70 67.20
CA LEU A 5 1.61 -42.36 66.76
C LEU A 5 1.13 -42.21 65.31
N LYS A 6 0.22 -41.26 65.08
CA LYS A 6 -0.19 -40.85 63.72
C LYS A 6 1.06 -40.42 62.95
N GLU A 7 1.34 -41.09 61.85
CA GLU A 7 2.30 -40.61 60.85
C GLU A 7 1.82 -39.26 60.33
N GLU A 8 2.50 -38.18 60.72
CA GLU A 8 2.52 -36.96 59.92
C GLU A 8 3.25 -37.31 58.62
N ARG A 9 2.49 -37.60 57.56
CA ARG A 9 3.01 -37.85 56.22
C ARG A 9 3.66 -36.58 55.69
N GLY A 10 4.94 -36.40 56.02
CA GLY A 10 5.82 -35.43 55.36
C GLY A 10 6.11 -35.88 53.94
N VAL A 11 6.02 -34.95 52.99
CA VAL A 11 6.30 -35.17 51.56
C VAL A 11 7.68 -35.80 51.41
N SER A 12 7.76 -36.95 50.73
CA SER A 12 9.03 -37.63 50.50
C SER A 12 9.88 -36.87 49.46
N ILE A 13 11.21 -36.92 49.58
CA ILE A 13 12.13 -36.26 48.64
C ILE A 13 11.84 -36.64 47.16
N PRO A 14 11.52 -37.90 46.81
CA PRO A 14 11.13 -38.28 45.45
C PRO A 14 9.83 -37.61 44.98
N GLU A 15 8.82 -37.46 45.85
CA GLU A 15 7.58 -36.75 45.52
C GLU A 15 7.84 -35.25 45.29
N LEU A 16 8.74 -34.65 46.09
CA LEU A 16 9.14 -33.25 45.92
C LEU A 16 9.85 -33.03 44.57
N LEU A 17 10.75 -33.93 44.18
CA LEU A 17 11.43 -33.89 42.88
C LEU A 17 10.46 -34.09 41.71
N GLY A 18 9.49 -35.00 41.85
CA GLY A 18 8.43 -35.20 40.87
C GLY A 18 7.57 -33.94 40.67
N ILE A 19 7.19 -33.27 41.75
CA ILE A 19 6.43 -32.02 41.71
C ILE A 19 7.23 -30.90 41.02
N ILE A 20 8.52 -30.76 41.34
CA ILE A 20 9.39 -29.75 40.70
C ILE A 20 9.55 -30.02 39.20
N ALA A 21 9.72 -31.29 38.79
CA ALA A 21 9.84 -31.66 37.39
C ALA A 21 8.55 -31.33 36.61
N VAL A 22 7.38 -31.65 37.17
CA VAL A 22 6.08 -31.34 36.56
C VAL A 22 5.87 -29.82 36.47
N LEU A 23 6.20 -29.06 37.53
CA LEU A 23 6.15 -27.60 37.51
C LEU A 23 7.06 -27.00 36.44
N GLY A 24 8.28 -27.53 36.27
CA GLY A 24 9.21 -27.09 35.23
C GLY A 24 8.66 -27.30 33.82
N ILE A 25 8.04 -28.46 33.56
CA ILE A 25 7.39 -28.76 32.27
C ILE A 25 6.21 -27.82 32.02
N VAL A 26 5.35 -27.61 33.03
CA VAL A 26 4.20 -26.70 32.93
C VAL A 26 4.65 -25.26 32.67
N LEU A 27 5.66 -24.77 33.37
CA LEU A 27 6.19 -23.41 33.17
C LEU A 27 6.82 -23.23 31.79
N ALA A 28 7.53 -24.24 31.28
CA ALA A 28 8.12 -24.21 29.94
C ALA A 28 7.03 -24.17 28.85
N LEU A 29 5.99 -25.00 28.98
CA LEU A 29 4.84 -25.00 28.07
C LEU A 29 4.08 -23.68 28.10
N MET A 30 3.80 -23.14 29.29
CA MET A 30 3.13 -21.85 29.46
C MET A 30 3.95 -20.70 28.85
N SER A 31 5.27 -20.73 29.00
CA SER A 31 6.18 -19.74 28.41
C SER A 31 6.17 -19.81 26.87
N GLY A 32 6.15 -21.01 26.28
CA GLY A 32 6.02 -21.21 24.84
C GLY A 32 4.70 -20.67 24.28
N ILE A 33 3.58 -20.94 24.95
CA ILE A 33 2.25 -20.43 24.59
C ILE A 33 2.24 -18.90 24.67
N PHE A 34 2.76 -18.32 25.74
CA PHE A 34 2.79 -16.87 25.94
C PHE A 34 3.61 -16.16 24.85
N LEU A 35 4.79 -16.67 24.52
CA LEU A 35 5.61 -16.16 23.41
C LEU A 35 4.90 -16.23 22.06
N SER A 36 4.16 -17.31 21.81
CA SER A 36 3.38 -17.48 20.58
C SER A 36 2.23 -16.47 20.49
N ILE A 37 1.51 -16.24 21.59
CA ILE A 37 0.42 -15.25 21.66
C ILE A 37 0.97 -13.86 21.41
N VAL A 38 2.06 -13.47 22.10
CA VAL A 38 2.68 -12.16 21.93
C VAL A 38 3.10 -11.94 20.47
N LYS A 39 3.80 -12.90 19.86
CA LYS A 39 4.19 -12.82 18.43
C LYS A 39 2.97 -12.68 17.52
N THR A 40 1.91 -13.44 17.77
CA THR A 40 0.68 -13.42 16.95
C THR A 40 0.00 -12.05 17.04
N THR A 41 -0.12 -11.49 18.24
CA THR A 41 -0.69 -10.15 18.45
C THR A 41 0.13 -9.07 17.76
N THR A 42 1.47 -9.16 17.80
CA THR A 42 2.35 -8.23 17.09
C THR A 42 2.14 -8.30 15.56
N ILE A 43 2.08 -9.50 14.99
CA ILE A 43 1.86 -9.70 13.55
C ILE A 43 0.48 -9.18 13.13
N GLN A 44 -0.56 -9.45 13.93
CA GLN A 44 -1.91 -8.94 13.66
C GLN A 44 -1.94 -7.41 13.74
N GLY A 45 -1.29 -6.82 14.74
CA GLY A 45 -1.17 -5.36 14.87
C GLY A 45 -0.51 -4.73 13.64
N GLN A 46 0.59 -5.31 13.15
CA GLN A 46 1.25 -4.86 11.92
C GLN A 46 0.33 -4.96 10.69
N LYS A 47 -0.42 -6.06 10.55
CA LYS A 47 -1.38 -6.22 9.45
C LYS A 47 -2.48 -5.17 9.48
N VAL A 48 -3.05 -4.89 10.66
CA VAL A 48 -4.07 -3.84 10.83
C VAL A 48 -3.50 -2.47 10.48
N GLU A 49 -2.29 -2.16 10.92
CA GLU A 49 -1.61 -0.91 10.59
C GLU A 49 -1.41 -0.76 9.07
N MET A 50 -0.88 -1.78 8.39
CA MET A 50 -0.72 -1.75 6.93
C MET A 50 -2.05 -1.56 6.19
N GLN A 51 -3.12 -2.22 6.64
CA GLN A 51 -4.46 -2.05 6.08
C GLN A 51 -5.01 -0.63 6.29
N GLN A 52 -4.84 -0.07 7.49
CA GLN A 52 -5.27 1.29 7.80
C GLN A 52 -4.51 2.32 6.96
N THR A 53 -3.18 2.19 6.87
CA THR A 53 -2.35 3.07 6.04
C THR A 53 -2.72 2.95 4.56
N ALA A 54 -2.97 1.74 4.06
CA ALA A 54 -3.42 1.53 2.69
C ALA A 54 -4.78 2.20 2.43
N ASN A 55 -5.73 2.09 3.36
CA ASN A 55 -7.03 2.73 3.22
C ASN A 55 -6.91 4.25 3.23
N ASN A 56 -6.08 4.83 4.10
CA ASN A 56 -5.87 6.27 4.14
C ASN A 56 -5.20 6.78 2.85
N LEU A 57 -4.24 6.03 2.30
CA LEU A 57 -3.66 6.30 0.99
C LEU A 57 -4.72 6.27 -0.12
N VAL A 58 -5.60 5.25 -0.14
CA VAL A 58 -6.71 5.17 -1.09
C VAL A 58 -7.66 6.36 -0.98
N VAL A 59 -8.00 6.79 0.24
CA VAL A 59 -8.84 7.98 0.46
C VAL A 59 -8.18 9.25 -0.09
N GLN A 60 -6.87 9.41 0.09
CA GLN A 60 -6.13 10.55 -0.44
C GLN A 60 -6.03 10.50 -1.97
N LEU A 61 -5.77 9.33 -2.56
CA LEU A 61 -5.83 9.13 -4.02
C LEU A 61 -7.23 9.46 -4.55
N GLU A 62 -8.29 9.05 -3.86
CA GLU A 62 -9.67 9.36 -4.24
C GLU A 62 -9.92 10.87 -4.20
N LYS A 63 -9.44 11.57 -3.16
CA LYS A 63 -9.53 13.03 -3.06
C LYS A 63 -8.85 13.72 -4.23
N ILE A 64 -7.62 13.31 -4.58
CA ILE A 64 -6.87 13.86 -5.71
C ILE A 64 -7.61 13.59 -7.03
N SER A 65 -8.15 12.38 -7.21
CA SER A 65 -8.86 12.00 -8.45
C SER A 65 -10.13 12.80 -8.73
N LYS A 66 -10.68 13.44 -7.69
CA LYS A 66 -11.89 14.28 -7.76
C LYS A 66 -11.58 15.76 -7.93
N ILE A 67 -10.30 16.15 -8.06
CA ILE A 67 -9.94 17.54 -8.36
C ILE A 67 -10.33 17.83 -9.81
N ASP A 68 -11.27 18.77 -10.00
CA ASP A 68 -11.79 19.13 -11.31
C ASP A 68 -10.67 19.69 -12.20
N GLY A 69 -10.59 19.19 -13.43
CA GLY A 69 -9.63 19.65 -14.43
C GLY A 69 -8.15 19.39 -14.09
N ILE A 70 -7.86 18.51 -13.12
CA ILE A 70 -6.48 18.28 -12.64
C ILE A 70 -5.55 17.81 -13.76
N TYR A 71 -6.05 16.97 -14.65
CA TYR A 71 -5.28 16.40 -15.75
C TYR A 71 -4.87 17.47 -16.77
N GLU A 72 -5.75 18.44 -16.98
CA GLU A 72 -5.58 19.57 -17.88
C GLU A 72 -4.66 20.62 -17.29
N GLN A 73 -4.87 20.93 -16.02
CA GLN A 73 -4.02 21.84 -15.24
C GLN A 73 -2.57 21.33 -15.20
N ALA A 74 -2.37 20.01 -15.18
CA ALA A 74 -1.06 19.37 -15.24
C ALA A 74 -0.39 19.47 -16.63
N GLY A 75 -1.08 20.01 -17.63
CA GLY A 75 -0.56 20.16 -19.00
C GLY A 75 -0.57 18.87 -19.81
N TYR A 76 -1.29 17.83 -19.38
CA TYR A 76 -1.34 16.54 -20.09
C TYR A 76 -2.37 16.49 -21.25
N LEU A 77 -2.75 17.66 -21.75
CA LEU A 77 -3.71 17.85 -22.84
C LEU A 77 -3.12 17.52 -24.22
N GLY A 78 -3.83 16.69 -24.99
CA GLY A 78 -3.59 16.52 -26.43
C GLY A 78 -2.33 15.75 -26.79
N LYS A 79 -2.23 15.42 -28.09
CA LYS A 79 -1.01 14.81 -28.65
C LYS A 79 0.14 15.83 -28.51
N PHE A 80 1.04 15.60 -27.54
CA PHE A 80 2.31 16.31 -27.27
C PHE A 80 2.16 17.66 -26.52
N VAL A 81 2.89 17.95 -25.43
CA VAL A 81 4.36 17.89 -25.23
C VAL A 81 4.70 17.64 -23.74
N GLY A 82 5.70 16.79 -23.43
CA GLY A 82 6.41 16.81 -22.14
C GLY A 82 6.74 15.43 -21.54
N ILE A 83 5.75 14.56 -21.36
CA ILE A 83 5.87 13.25 -20.68
C ILE A 83 5.10 12.19 -21.49
N ASP A 84 5.61 10.95 -21.55
CA ASP A 84 4.91 9.83 -22.18
C ASP A 84 3.52 9.67 -21.55
N TRP A 85 2.47 9.51 -22.38
CA TRP A 85 1.10 9.27 -21.91
C TRP A 85 1.03 8.22 -20.80
N LYS A 86 1.81 7.15 -20.93
CA LYS A 86 1.88 6.04 -19.98
C LYS A 86 2.47 6.42 -18.63
N GLN A 87 3.25 7.50 -18.57
CA GLN A 87 3.90 8.02 -17.37
C GLN A 87 3.18 9.26 -16.79
N ALA A 88 2.28 9.87 -17.56
CA ALA A 88 1.55 11.06 -17.15
C ALA A 88 0.48 10.74 -16.08
N HIS A 89 0.84 10.74 -14.80
CA HIS A 89 -0.08 10.45 -13.69
C HIS A 89 -0.47 11.71 -12.91
N ILE A 90 -1.68 11.73 -12.36
CA ILE A 90 -2.18 12.82 -11.49
C ILE A 90 -1.75 12.67 -10.03
N PHE A 91 -1.37 11.46 -9.63
CA PHE A 91 -0.87 11.18 -8.30
C PHE A 91 0.65 11.29 -8.32
N LYS A 92 1.18 12.04 -7.36
CA LYS A 92 2.62 12.25 -7.18
C LYS A 92 3.06 11.64 -5.84
N PRO A 93 3.44 10.35 -5.83
CA PRO A 93 4.05 9.72 -4.67
C PRO A 93 5.44 10.32 -4.44
N LEU A 94 5.74 10.67 -3.19
CA LEU A 94 7.00 11.27 -2.78
C LEU A 94 7.72 10.38 -1.78
N VAL A 95 9.05 10.40 -1.83
CA VAL A 95 9.95 9.81 -0.83
C VAL A 95 10.92 10.89 -0.36
N GLN A 96 11.39 10.78 0.88
CA GLN A 96 12.49 11.63 1.33
C GLN A 96 13.78 11.16 0.70
N GLU A 97 14.55 12.11 0.16
CA GLU A 97 15.91 11.81 -0.29
C GLU A 97 16.80 11.57 0.94
N ASN A 98 17.65 10.54 0.90
CA ASN A 98 18.41 10.02 2.04
C ASN A 98 19.07 11.12 2.89
N GLY A 99 18.52 11.38 4.09
CA GLY A 99 19.09 12.32 5.06
C GLY A 99 18.78 13.81 4.80
N SER A 100 17.91 14.11 3.82
CA SER A 100 17.41 15.47 3.57
C SER A 100 15.96 15.61 4.01
N ASP A 101 15.54 16.86 4.28
CA ASP A 101 14.14 17.22 4.44
C ASP A 101 13.41 17.39 3.08
N GLU A 102 14.12 17.16 1.98
CA GLU A 102 13.59 17.29 0.63
C GLU A 102 12.79 16.05 0.22
N TRP A 103 11.65 16.32 -0.40
CA TRP A 103 10.73 15.32 -0.90
C TRP A 103 10.84 15.26 -2.41
N VAL A 104 11.25 14.10 -2.91
CA VAL A 104 11.42 13.84 -4.34
C VAL A 104 10.37 12.83 -4.81
N GLU A 105 10.01 12.91 -6.09
CA GLU A 105 9.07 11.95 -6.65
C GLU A 105 9.65 10.54 -6.62
N MET A 106 8.81 9.58 -6.24
CA MET A 106 9.18 8.18 -6.17
C MET A 106 9.50 7.68 -7.58
N SER A 107 10.75 7.28 -7.81
CA SER A 107 11.18 6.66 -9.07
C SER A 107 10.27 5.47 -9.43
N LEU A 108 9.92 5.31 -10.71
CA LEU A 108 9.04 4.22 -11.18
C LEU A 108 9.55 2.84 -10.74
N THR A 109 10.78 2.48 -11.12
CA THR A 109 11.40 1.18 -10.81
C THR A 109 12.35 1.21 -9.62
N GLY A 110 12.55 2.37 -8.99
CA GLY A 110 13.35 2.49 -7.77
C GLY A 110 12.70 1.86 -6.54
N GLN A 111 13.46 1.74 -5.45
CA GLN A 111 12.91 1.30 -4.17
C GLN A 111 11.89 2.31 -3.62
N GLY A 112 10.90 1.79 -2.91
CA GLY A 112 10.04 2.57 -2.01
C GLY A 112 10.74 2.91 -0.69
N ALA A 113 10.02 3.57 0.22
CA ALA A 113 10.55 4.02 1.51
C ALA A 113 9.58 3.70 2.66
N ASN A 114 10.07 3.61 3.89
CA ASN A 114 9.21 3.40 5.07
C ASN A 114 8.24 4.57 5.31
N GLN A 115 8.69 5.78 4.97
CA GLN A 115 7.91 7.00 5.03
C GLN A 115 7.76 7.54 3.61
N VAL A 116 6.51 7.72 3.18
CA VAL A 116 6.14 8.26 1.87
C VAL A 116 5.17 9.42 2.07
N ALA A 117 5.06 10.27 1.08
CA ALA A 117 4.01 11.26 1.04
C ALA A 117 3.27 11.20 -0.30
N LEU A 118 2.06 11.73 -0.33
CA LEU A 118 1.23 11.77 -1.53
C LEU A 118 0.69 13.18 -1.71
N THR A 119 0.91 13.73 -2.89
CA THR A 119 0.33 14.99 -3.33
C THR A 119 -0.19 14.85 -4.77
N ASP A 120 -0.87 15.88 -5.26
CA ASP A 120 -1.29 15.96 -6.64
C ASP A 120 -0.17 16.48 -7.55
N ILE A 121 -0.30 16.22 -8.85
CA ILE A 121 0.71 16.59 -9.85
C ILE A 121 0.93 18.11 -9.99
N ASN A 122 -0.06 18.94 -9.62
CA ASN A 122 0.04 20.40 -9.73
C ASN A 122 0.79 21.03 -8.54
N ASP A 123 0.96 20.30 -7.44
CA ASP A 123 1.78 20.69 -6.29
C ASP A 123 3.28 20.57 -6.62
N THR A 124 3.78 21.54 -7.37
CA THR A 124 5.19 21.62 -7.79
C THR A 124 6.15 21.83 -6.62
N LEU A 125 5.69 22.45 -5.52
CA LEU A 125 6.48 22.74 -4.32
C LEU A 125 6.33 21.67 -3.21
N ASN A 126 5.54 20.63 -3.45
CA ASN A 126 5.25 19.55 -2.50
C ASN A 126 4.74 20.06 -1.13
N GLN A 127 3.96 21.14 -1.12
CA GLN A 127 3.48 21.80 0.11
C GLN A 127 2.22 21.14 0.68
N SER A 128 1.33 20.63 -0.17
CA SER A 128 0.04 20.05 0.23
C SER A 128 0.09 18.52 0.38
N LYS A 129 1.28 17.96 0.56
CA LYS A 129 1.51 16.52 0.70
C LYS A 129 0.95 15.95 2.00
N GLU A 130 0.31 14.80 1.91
CA GLU A 130 -0.11 14.00 3.06
C GLU A 130 0.93 12.90 3.33
N MET A 131 1.36 12.73 4.58
CA MET A 131 2.43 11.80 4.94
C MET A 131 1.90 10.47 5.48
N PHE A 132 2.55 9.39 5.09
CA PHE A 132 2.23 8.02 5.50
C PHE A 132 3.49 7.31 5.95
N LYS A 133 3.44 6.70 7.13
CA LYS A 133 4.58 5.99 7.72
C LYS A 133 4.11 4.75 8.44
N ILE A 134 4.88 3.67 8.33
CA ILE A 134 4.69 2.45 9.11
C ILE A 134 5.66 2.45 10.29
N LYS A 135 5.17 2.06 11.47
CA LYS A 135 5.96 1.99 12.70
C LYS A 135 7.16 1.05 12.59
N ASP A 136 7.00 -0.07 11.88
CA ASP A 136 8.10 -1.00 11.60
C ASP A 136 9.02 -0.42 10.50
N PRO A 137 10.25 0.01 10.82
CA PRO A 137 11.15 0.64 9.85
C PRO A 137 11.64 -0.33 8.77
N ALA A 138 11.51 -1.65 8.97
CA ALA A 138 11.88 -2.64 7.97
C ALA A 138 10.86 -2.76 6.83
N ILE A 139 9.63 -2.23 7.03
CA ILE A 139 8.58 -2.21 6.01
C ILE A 139 8.75 -0.95 5.17
N LYS A 140 8.88 -1.14 3.85
CA LYS A 140 8.86 -0.08 2.85
C LYS A 140 7.49 -0.03 2.16
N ILE A 141 7.07 1.18 1.80
CA ILE A 141 5.86 1.46 1.03
C ILE A 141 6.27 1.83 -0.39
N LYS A 142 5.64 1.20 -1.39
CA LYS A 142 5.78 1.53 -2.80
C LYS A 142 4.40 1.76 -3.39
N ILE A 143 4.24 2.83 -4.17
CA ILE A 143 3.00 3.13 -4.89
C ILE A 143 3.30 2.96 -6.37
N LEU A 144 2.63 1.99 -7.00
CA LEU A 144 2.74 1.69 -8.43
C LEU A 144 1.49 2.20 -9.14
N GLN A 145 1.66 2.79 -10.31
CA GLN A 145 0.58 3.38 -11.09
C GLN A 145 0.61 2.81 -12.51
N GLN A 146 -0.57 2.48 -13.04
CA GLN A 146 -0.76 2.00 -14.40
C GLN A 146 -1.99 2.66 -15.01
N LYS A 147 -1.84 3.34 -16.15
CA LYS A 147 -3.01 3.70 -16.97
C LYS A 147 -3.55 2.47 -17.67
N ASN A 148 -4.86 2.26 -17.61
CA ASN A 148 -5.50 1.17 -18.34
C ASN A 148 -5.73 1.63 -19.79
N GLU A 149 -5.50 0.72 -20.75
CA GLU A 149 -5.64 1.02 -22.20
C GLU A 149 -7.04 1.47 -22.62
N ASN A 150 -8.06 1.12 -21.83
CA ASN A 150 -9.44 1.50 -22.13
C ASN A 150 -9.74 2.88 -21.54
N GLU A 151 -9.77 3.92 -22.40
CA GLU A 151 -10.58 5.10 -22.12
C GLU A 151 -12.03 4.62 -21.97
N VAL A 152 -12.59 4.72 -20.76
CA VAL A 152 -13.99 4.35 -20.55
C VAL A 152 -14.83 5.55 -20.90
N THR A 153 -15.53 5.47 -22.02
CA THR A 153 -16.58 6.42 -22.36
C THR A 153 -17.75 6.20 -21.42
N LYS A 154 -17.99 7.15 -20.51
CA LYS A 154 -19.19 7.13 -19.67
C LYS A 154 -20.19 8.13 -20.22
N THR A 155 -21.33 7.64 -20.69
CA THR A 155 -22.46 8.51 -21.04
C THR A 155 -23.18 8.91 -19.76
N LEU A 156 -23.17 10.20 -19.42
CA LEU A 156 -23.96 10.73 -18.31
C LEU A 156 -25.38 11.02 -18.79
N TYR A 157 -26.35 10.21 -18.37
CA TYR A 157 -27.77 10.50 -18.58
C TYR A 157 -28.21 11.59 -17.58
N GLY A 158 -28.45 12.81 -18.07
CA GLY A 158 -28.95 13.91 -17.23
C GLY A 158 -28.63 15.34 -17.68
N THR A 159 -27.84 15.55 -18.73
CA THR A 159 -27.63 16.88 -19.35
C THR A 159 -28.18 16.89 -20.78
N PRO A 160 -28.69 18.04 -21.30
CA PRO A 160 -29.38 18.09 -22.60
C PRO A 160 -28.51 17.73 -23.82
N ASN A 161 -27.20 17.62 -23.64
CA ASN A 161 -26.24 17.18 -24.63
C ASN A 161 -25.52 15.94 -24.10
N TYR A 162 -25.94 14.76 -24.56
CA TYR A 162 -25.28 13.47 -24.31
C TYR A 162 -23.89 13.46 -24.94
N ARG A 163 -22.95 14.16 -24.33
CA ARG A 163 -21.56 14.19 -24.76
C ARG A 163 -20.82 13.12 -23.98
N ASP A 164 -20.21 12.21 -24.71
CA ASP A 164 -19.33 11.18 -24.21
C ASP A 164 -18.28 11.82 -23.29
N THR A 165 -18.32 11.48 -21.99
CA THR A 165 -17.27 11.90 -21.07
C THR A 165 -16.12 10.91 -21.16
N PHE A 166 -14.97 11.40 -21.59
CA PHE A 166 -13.74 10.62 -21.61
C PHE A 166 -13.20 10.56 -20.18
N SER A 167 -13.16 9.35 -19.61
CA SER A 167 -12.59 9.10 -18.30
C SER A 167 -11.31 8.30 -18.45
N ILE A 168 -10.23 8.78 -17.83
CA ILE A 168 -8.96 8.08 -17.76
C ILE A 168 -9.04 7.15 -16.55
N GLN A 169 -8.91 5.85 -16.80
CA GLN A 169 -8.87 4.84 -15.75
C GLN A 169 -7.42 4.52 -15.40
N THR A 170 -7.04 4.69 -14.14
CA THR A 170 -5.72 4.34 -13.62
C THR A 170 -5.85 3.33 -12.48
N THR A 171 -5.16 2.20 -12.61
CA THR A 171 -4.99 1.23 -11.52
C THR A 171 -3.78 1.63 -10.70
N VAL A 172 -3.96 1.73 -9.38
CA VAL A 172 -2.90 2.01 -8.42
C VAL A 172 -2.75 0.83 -7.48
N MET A 173 -1.52 0.39 -7.27
CA MET A 173 -1.17 -0.63 -6.29
C MET A 173 -0.28 -0.04 -5.21
N ILE A 174 -0.73 -0.15 -3.96
CA ILE A 174 0.03 0.18 -2.77
C ILE A 174 0.64 -1.12 -2.25
N LEU A 175 1.97 -1.18 -2.20
CA LEU A 175 2.74 -2.34 -1.74
C LEU A 175 3.45 -2.03 -0.43
N PHE A 176 3.37 -2.97 0.50
CA PHE A 176 4.15 -3.03 1.72
C PHE A 176 5.05 -4.25 1.62
N TYR A 177 6.35 -4.03 1.66
CA TYR A 177 7.34 -5.08 1.45
C TYR A 177 8.56 -4.89 2.35
N LYS A 178 9.31 -5.97 2.55
CA LYS A 178 10.59 -5.99 3.26
C LYS A 178 11.74 -6.11 2.26
N GLU A 179 12.95 -5.83 2.72
CA GLU A 179 14.16 -5.99 1.91
C GLU A 179 14.10 -5.21 0.58
N GLU A 180 14.78 -5.69 -0.45
CA GLU A 180 14.76 -5.07 -1.78
C GLU A 180 13.95 -5.93 -2.76
N ILE A 181 13.32 -5.28 -3.72
CA ILE A 181 12.63 -5.91 -4.86
C ILE A 181 13.12 -5.23 -6.13
N ASN A 182 13.57 -6.00 -7.13
CA ASN A 182 13.90 -5.44 -8.44
C ASN A 182 12.62 -5.16 -9.23
N PHE A 183 12.06 -3.96 -9.10
CA PHE A 183 10.81 -3.60 -9.79
C PHE A 183 10.94 -3.55 -11.31
N THR A 184 12.15 -3.48 -11.86
CA THR A 184 12.40 -3.51 -13.31
C THR A 184 11.92 -4.82 -13.94
N ASP A 185 11.98 -5.94 -13.21
CA ASP A 185 11.55 -7.27 -13.71
C ASP A 185 10.02 -7.35 -13.92
N TYR A 186 9.29 -6.40 -13.33
CA TYR A 186 7.84 -6.35 -13.33
C TYR A 186 7.26 -5.16 -14.10
N TYR A 187 8.10 -4.25 -14.58
CA TYR A 187 7.69 -3.07 -15.34
C TYR A 187 8.06 -3.18 -16.81
N GLN A 188 7.08 -3.01 -17.68
CA GLN A 188 7.29 -2.94 -19.12
C GLN A 188 7.33 -1.47 -19.57
N THR A 189 8.52 -0.91 -19.77
CA THR A 189 8.68 0.49 -20.19
C THR A 189 7.96 0.81 -21.51
N SER A 190 7.91 -0.14 -22.44
CA SER A 190 7.28 0.06 -23.75
C SER A 190 5.76 0.23 -23.67
N THR A 191 5.10 -0.36 -22.68
CA THR A 191 3.63 -0.34 -22.50
C THR A 191 3.19 0.45 -21.27
N GLY A 192 4.09 0.74 -20.34
CA GLY A 192 3.78 1.31 -19.03
C GLY A 192 3.10 0.31 -18.08
N TYR A 193 3.12 -0.98 -18.42
CA TYR A 193 2.37 -2.01 -17.70
C TYR A 193 3.19 -2.64 -16.58
N TRP A 194 2.47 -2.97 -15.52
CA TRP A 194 2.97 -3.68 -14.37
C TRP A 194 2.42 -5.11 -14.34
N LYS A 195 3.29 -6.05 -14.02
CA LYS A 195 2.90 -7.43 -13.74
C LYS A 195 2.38 -7.56 -12.30
N PHE A 196 1.26 -6.90 -12.01
CA PHE A 196 0.73 -6.77 -10.66
C PHE A 196 0.53 -8.11 -9.92
N GLU A 197 0.02 -9.14 -10.59
CA GLU A 197 -0.16 -10.46 -9.98
C GLU A 197 1.16 -11.14 -9.60
N GLU A 198 2.21 -11.01 -10.42
CA GLU A 198 3.53 -11.55 -10.10
C GLU A 198 4.17 -10.79 -8.93
N ILE A 199 4.01 -9.46 -8.86
CA ILE A 199 4.54 -8.65 -7.76
C ILE A 199 3.86 -9.00 -6.43
N LYS A 200 2.52 -9.15 -6.43
CA LYS A 200 1.75 -9.51 -5.22
C LYS A 200 2.24 -10.82 -4.57
N GLN A 201 2.74 -11.74 -5.38
CA GLN A 201 3.21 -13.06 -4.96
C GLN A 201 4.70 -13.08 -4.60
N HIS A 202 5.41 -11.96 -4.77
CA HIS A 202 6.82 -11.88 -4.43
C HIS A 202 7.04 -12.14 -2.93
N PRO A 203 8.02 -12.98 -2.52
CA PRO A 203 8.20 -13.41 -1.13
C PRO A 203 8.42 -12.27 -0.14
N ASN A 204 8.99 -11.16 -0.63
CA ASN A 204 9.27 -9.99 0.20
C ASN A 204 8.04 -9.08 0.41
N VAL A 205 6.95 -9.30 -0.33
CA VAL A 205 5.70 -8.53 -0.17
C VAL A 205 4.93 -9.05 1.05
N VAL A 206 4.61 -8.14 1.95
CA VAL A 206 3.89 -8.44 3.21
C VAL A 206 2.40 -8.15 3.07
N TYR A 207 2.07 -7.08 2.35
CA TYR A 207 0.69 -6.68 2.09
C TYR A 207 0.61 -5.85 0.80
N SER A 208 -0.50 -5.97 0.08
CA SER A 208 -0.77 -5.20 -1.13
C SER A 208 -2.23 -4.78 -1.17
N ARG A 209 -2.49 -3.56 -1.64
CA ARG A 209 -3.84 -3.06 -1.92
C ARG A 209 -3.89 -2.48 -3.32
N GLU A 210 -4.81 -2.99 -4.12
CA GLU A 210 -5.11 -2.44 -5.44
C GLU A 210 -6.40 -1.62 -5.38
N ALA A 211 -6.41 -0.50 -6.08
CA ALA A 211 -7.59 0.35 -6.28
C ALA A 211 -7.58 0.95 -7.70
N MET A 212 -8.77 1.18 -8.24
CA MET A 212 -8.95 1.80 -9.56
C MET A 212 -9.54 3.19 -9.37
N PHE A 213 -8.93 4.17 -10.01
CA PHE A 213 -9.37 5.56 -9.98
C PHE A 213 -9.73 6.02 -11.38
N TYR A 214 -10.74 6.89 -11.44
CA TYR A 214 -11.22 7.50 -12.67
C TYR A 214 -11.15 9.01 -12.50
N TYR A 215 -10.54 9.69 -13.46
CA TYR A 215 -10.55 11.14 -13.54
C TYR A 215 -10.91 11.56 -14.96
N ARG A 216 -11.54 12.73 -15.06
CA ARG A 216 -12.15 13.21 -16.30
C ARG A 216 -11.13 13.97 -17.14
N ASP A 217 -11.13 13.71 -18.45
CA ASP A 217 -10.51 14.58 -19.45
C ASP A 217 -11.62 15.51 -20.00
N ASP A 218 -11.77 16.66 -19.37
CA ASP A 218 -12.69 17.73 -19.70
C ASP A 218 -12.53 18.27 -21.12
N ALA A 219 -11.31 18.38 -21.66
CA ALA A 219 -11.11 18.91 -23.00
C ALA A 219 -11.55 17.92 -24.09
N LYS A 220 -11.26 16.63 -23.93
CA LYS A 220 -11.84 15.57 -24.78
C LYS A 220 -13.34 15.45 -24.58
N SER A 221 -13.83 15.55 -23.34
CA SER A 221 -15.27 15.56 -23.05
C SER A 221 -15.98 16.79 -23.63
N LYS A 222 -15.26 17.90 -23.81
CA LYS A 222 -15.71 19.11 -24.52
C LYS A 222 -15.40 19.06 -26.03
N GLY A 223 -14.91 17.93 -26.56
CA GLY A 223 -14.56 17.74 -27.98
C GLY A 223 -13.65 18.83 -28.56
N GLU A 224 -12.88 19.49 -27.70
CA GLU A 224 -11.84 20.45 -28.06
C GLU A 224 -10.60 19.70 -28.58
N ILE A 225 -10.48 18.42 -28.23
CA ILE A 225 -9.44 17.50 -28.67
C ILE A 225 -10.10 16.20 -29.15
N PRO A 226 -9.71 15.66 -30.32
CA PRO A 226 -10.22 14.36 -30.79
C PRO A 226 -9.86 13.24 -29.81
N GLY A 227 -10.84 12.40 -29.48
CA GLY A 227 -10.62 11.19 -28.68
C GLY A 227 -9.71 10.18 -29.39
N ASN A 228 -9.05 9.29 -28.64
CA ASN A 228 -8.25 8.21 -29.23
C ASN A 228 -9.10 7.00 -29.64
N GLY A 229 -10.42 7.10 -29.56
CA GLY A 229 -11.35 6.05 -30.01
C GLY A 229 -11.32 5.88 -31.53
N ARG A 230 -11.11 4.65 -31.99
CA ARG A 230 -11.48 4.24 -33.35
C ARG A 230 -13.01 4.10 -33.45
N TRP A 231 -13.75 5.21 -33.51
CA TRP A 231 -15.09 5.29 -34.11
C TRP A 231 -15.35 6.74 -34.52
#